data_AF-A0A917BH25-F1
#
_entry.id   AF-A0A917BH25-F1
#
_cell.length_a   1.000
_cell.length_b   1.000
_cell.length_c   1.000
_cell.angle_alpha   90.00
_cell.angle_beta   90.00
_cell.angle_gamma   90.00
#
_symmetry.space_group_name_H-M   'P 1'
#
loop_
_entity.id
_entity.type
_entity.pdbx_description
1 polymer ?
#
loop_
_entity_poly.entity_id
_entity_poly.type
_entity_poly.pdbx_seq_one_letter_code
_entity_poly.pdbx_strand_id
1 'polypeptide(L)'
;MSQGASGDLTWFKRPGDDQPGTLNASYQLLDRAILDGRAEEEALPGTRAATLLERVGAFAGVLRGFALVPGDRVLLDLPDGEELAVALLAAVRLGVVAVLLPPGSPDLAAAVDSTEPGVVVTADDVAVGLALADAEHEPGAVVVLGQSAGVAVPWDVVMRAGRTDPAGCADLSPDAPALILWPGGGDERATVRLTGDLAARLAALGPAYDLGALLGAFRSA
;
A
#
# COMPACT_ATOMS: atom_id res chain seq x y z
N MET A 1 -9.80 -26.97 7.59
CA MET A 1 -8.50 -26.70 8.24
C MET A 1 -7.43 -26.76 7.16
N SER A 2 -7.17 -25.63 6.49
CA SER A 2 -6.11 -25.54 5.49
C SER A 2 -4.82 -25.19 6.22
N GLN A 3 -3.98 -26.21 6.43
CA GLN A 3 -2.57 -25.98 6.76
C GLN A 3 -1.84 -25.63 5.46
N GLY A 4 -1.79 -24.34 5.14
CA GLY A 4 -1.05 -23.81 3.99
C GLY A 4 0.00 -22.82 4.49
N ALA A 5 1.27 -23.19 4.35
CA ALA A 5 2.44 -22.30 4.38
C ALA A 5 2.46 -21.21 5.48
N SER A 6 2.41 -21.59 6.76
CA SER A 6 2.90 -20.71 7.82
C SER A 6 4.43 -20.65 7.73
N GLY A 7 4.97 -19.77 6.88
CA GLY A 7 6.28 -19.18 7.15
C GLY A 7 6.26 -18.61 8.58
N ASP A 8 7.43 -18.46 9.22
CA ASP A 8 7.53 -17.93 10.58
C ASP A 8 7.13 -16.44 10.61
N LEU A 9 5.83 -16.17 10.52
CA LEU A 9 5.25 -14.83 10.57
C LEU A 9 5.46 -14.26 11.96
N THR A 10 5.85 -12.99 12.03
CA THR A 10 5.87 -12.28 13.30
C THR A 10 4.45 -11.82 13.63
N TRP A 11 3.87 -12.45 14.65
CA TRP A 11 2.57 -12.11 15.19
C TRP A 11 2.72 -11.11 16.34
N PHE A 12 1.93 -10.02 16.31
CA PHE A 12 1.79 -9.11 17.44
C PHE A 12 0.98 -9.76 18.56
N LYS A 13 -0.08 -10.48 18.19
CA LYS A 13 -0.78 -11.44 19.06
C LYS A 13 -0.85 -12.77 18.33
N ARG A 14 -0.37 -13.84 18.96
CA ARG A 14 -0.41 -15.17 18.36
C ARG A 14 -1.85 -15.66 18.20
N PRO A 15 -2.17 -16.38 17.11
CA PRO A 15 -3.47 -17.03 16.98
C PRO A 15 -3.64 -18.08 18.08
N GLY A 16 -4.86 -18.20 18.60
CA GLY A 16 -5.26 -19.21 19.58
C GLY A 16 -6.52 -19.92 19.11
N ASP A 17 -7.01 -20.87 19.91
CA ASP A 17 -8.17 -21.71 19.54
C ASP A 17 -9.45 -20.90 19.29
N ASP A 18 -9.63 -19.77 20.01
CA ASP A 18 -10.86 -18.97 19.99
C ASP A 18 -10.68 -17.54 19.43
N GLN A 19 -9.48 -17.17 18.97
CA GLN A 19 -9.24 -15.82 18.44
C GLN A 19 -8.27 -15.82 17.27
N PRO A 20 -8.56 -15.07 16.18
CA PRO A 20 -7.55 -14.84 15.16
C PRO A 20 -6.38 -14.08 15.81
N GLY A 21 -5.17 -14.46 15.44
CA GLY A 21 -3.98 -13.69 15.82
C GLY A 21 -4.01 -12.32 15.14
N THR A 22 -3.03 -11.48 15.44
CA THR A 22 -2.87 -10.20 14.76
C THR A 22 -1.44 -9.98 14.30
N LEU A 23 -1.30 -9.30 13.18
CA LEU A 23 -0.02 -9.05 12.50
C LEU A 23 -0.10 -7.79 11.64
N ASN A 24 1.01 -7.46 10.97
CA ASN A 24 1.05 -6.43 9.94
C ASN A 24 1.90 -6.91 8.75
N ALA A 25 1.42 -6.68 7.53
CA ALA A 25 2.10 -7.16 6.31
C ALA A 25 3.40 -6.39 6.04
N SER A 26 3.39 -5.06 6.22
CA SER A 26 4.58 -4.20 6.04
C SER A 26 5.70 -4.58 7.03
N TYR A 27 5.30 -4.89 8.27
CA TYR A 27 6.22 -5.33 9.33
C TYR A 27 7.03 -6.58 8.94
N GLN A 28 6.40 -7.54 8.27
CA GLN A 28 7.08 -8.81 7.92
C GLN A 28 8.30 -8.59 7.02
N LEU A 29 8.30 -7.51 6.25
CA LEU A 29 9.35 -7.17 5.31
C LEU A 29 10.33 -6.14 5.90
N LEU A 30 9.82 -4.99 6.35
CA LEU A 30 10.65 -3.83 6.66
C LEU A 30 11.16 -3.84 8.09
N ASP A 31 10.24 -3.76 9.06
CA ASP A 31 10.59 -3.67 10.48
C ASP A 31 11.40 -4.90 10.92
N ARG A 32 11.06 -6.09 10.42
CA ARG A 32 11.84 -7.32 10.65
C ARG A 32 13.27 -7.21 10.12
N ALA A 33 13.47 -6.65 8.92
CA ALA A 33 14.82 -6.44 8.38
C ALA A 33 15.67 -5.54 9.29
N ILE A 34 15.08 -4.50 9.87
CA ILE A 34 15.79 -3.62 10.81
C ILE A 34 16.16 -4.38 12.08
N LEU A 35 15.23 -5.15 12.66
CA LEU A 35 15.47 -5.94 13.87
C LEU A 35 16.54 -7.02 13.66
N ASP A 36 16.63 -7.57 12.44
CA ASP A 36 17.63 -8.55 12.04
C ASP A 36 19.01 -7.93 11.74
N GLY A 37 19.17 -6.61 11.94
CA GLY A 37 20.45 -5.90 11.73
C GLY A 37 20.75 -5.57 10.27
N ARG A 38 19.74 -5.61 9.39
CA ARG A 38 19.86 -5.43 7.93
C ARG A 38 19.48 -4.02 7.47
N ALA A 39 19.56 -3.05 8.36
CA ALA A 39 19.20 -1.65 8.12
C ALA A 39 19.95 -1.02 6.93
N GLU A 40 21.22 -1.41 6.74
CA GLU A 40 22.10 -0.87 5.70
C GLU A 40 22.06 -1.66 4.38
N GLU A 41 21.34 -2.79 4.34
CA GLU A 41 21.19 -3.57 3.11
C GLU A 41 20.31 -2.82 2.10
N GLU A 42 20.63 -2.98 0.82
CA GLU A 42 19.84 -2.43 -0.26
C GLU A 42 18.52 -3.20 -0.39
N ALA A 43 17.39 -2.51 -0.22
CA ALA A 43 16.03 -3.07 -0.26
C ALA A 43 15.34 -2.79 -1.60
N LEU A 44 15.67 -1.66 -2.24
CA LEU A 44 15.29 -1.31 -3.60
C LEU A 44 16.52 -0.67 -4.27
N PRO A 45 16.60 -0.59 -5.61
CA PRO A 45 17.74 0.00 -6.30
C PRO A 45 18.13 1.38 -5.75
N GLY A 46 19.30 1.48 -5.10
CA GLY A 46 19.80 2.72 -4.49
C GLY A 46 19.15 3.13 -3.16
N THR A 47 18.23 2.33 -2.62
CA THR A 47 17.52 2.62 -1.36
C THR A 47 17.75 1.51 -0.33
N ARG A 48 18.37 1.90 0.80
CA ARG A 48 18.59 1.02 1.95
C ARG A 48 17.30 0.68 2.68
N ALA A 49 17.25 -0.46 3.37
CA ALA A 49 16.08 -0.91 4.15
C ALA A 49 15.62 0.13 5.18
N ALA A 50 16.56 0.77 5.90
CA ALA A 50 16.22 1.83 6.85
C ALA A 50 15.58 3.04 6.15
N THR A 51 16.14 3.49 5.03
CA THR A 51 15.58 4.59 4.24
C THR A 51 14.18 4.26 3.71
N LEU A 52 13.97 3.02 3.25
CA LEU A 52 12.66 2.59 2.79
C LEU A 52 11.64 2.57 3.93
N LEU A 53 12.00 2.06 5.11
CA LEU A 53 11.13 2.08 6.29
C LEU A 53 10.77 3.50 6.71
N GLU A 54 11.72 4.45 6.69
CA GLU A 54 11.45 5.86 6.98
C GLU A 54 10.45 6.47 5.98
N ARG A 55 10.63 6.22 4.68
CA ARG A 55 9.70 6.69 3.62
C ARG A 55 8.31 6.08 3.81
N VAL A 56 8.23 4.78 4.08
CA VAL A 56 6.97 4.05 4.29
C VAL A 56 6.25 4.55 5.54
N GLY A 57 6.96 4.73 6.65
CA GLY A 57 6.39 5.30 7.87
C GLY A 57 5.87 6.72 7.65
N ALA A 58 6.62 7.56 6.92
CA ALA A 58 6.20 8.92 6.60
C ALA A 58 4.93 8.93 5.73
N PHE A 59 4.86 8.15 4.66
CA PHE A 59 3.66 8.13 3.81
C PHE A 59 2.46 7.49 4.52
N ALA A 60 2.67 6.50 5.39
CA ALA A 60 1.60 5.98 6.25
C ALA A 60 1.09 7.07 7.21
N GLY A 61 1.98 7.93 7.72
CA GLY A 61 1.64 9.13 8.48
C GLY A 61 0.80 10.14 7.67
N VAL A 62 1.12 10.32 6.38
CA VAL A 62 0.33 11.14 5.45
C VAL A 62 -1.09 10.59 5.30
N LEU A 63 -1.24 9.29 5.03
CA LEU A 63 -2.56 8.67 4.85
C LEU A 63 -3.42 8.86 6.10
N ARG A 64 -2.84 8.66 7.29
CA ARG A 64 -3.48 8.98 8.57
C ARG A 64 -3.83 10.47 8.70
N GLY A 65 -2.96 11.36 8.23
CA GLY A 65 -3.18 12.81 8.20
C GLY A 65 -4.34 13.23 7.29
N PHE A 66 -4.61 12.46 6.23
CA PHE A 66 -5.83 12.55 5.41
C PHE A 66 -7.04 11.84 6.04
N ALA A 67 -6.96 11.50 7.33
CA ALA A 67 -8.00 10.86 8.12
C ALA A 67 -8.38 9.43 7.68
N LEU A 68 -7.52 8.74 6.90
CA LEU A 68 -7.76 7.34 6.57
C LEU A 68 -7.55 6.46 7.81
N VAL A 69 -8.46 5.50 7.99
CA VAL A 69 -8.43 4.48 9.05
C VAL A 69 -8.43 3.08 8.44
N PRO A 70 -8.09 2.03 9.21
CA PRO A 70 -8.09 0.67 8.68
C PRO A 70 -9.41 0.29 7.98
N GLY A 71 -9.31 -0.24 6.76
CA GLY A 71 -10.46 -0.54 5.89
C GLY A 71 -10.79 0.55 4.86
N ASP A 72 -10.29 1.79 5.02
CA ASP A 72 -10.42 2.81 3.97
C ASP A 72 -9.57 2.48 2.75
N ARG A 73 -9.96 2.98 1.58
CA ARG A 73 -9.26 2.70 0.32
C ARG A 73 -8.33 3.83 -0.08
N VAL A 74 -7.13 3.48 -0.55
CA VAL A 74 -6.22 4.38 -1.27
C VAL A 74 -5.97 3.84 -2.66
N LEU A 75 -6.36 4.59 -3.69
CA LEU A 75 -6.17 4.21 -5.08
C LEU A 75 -4.79 4.66 -5.57
N LEU A 76 -4.06 3.73 -6.19
CA LEU A 76 -2.68 3.92 -6.65
C LEU A 76 -2.61 3.81 -8.17
N ASP A 77 -2.56 4.98 -8.82
CA ASP A 77 -2.34 5.16 -10.25
C ASP A 77 -0.89 5.62 -10.50
N LEU A 78 0.05 4.73 -10.18
CA LEU A 78 1.48 5.04 -10.19
C LEU A 78 2.24 4.10 -11.13
N PRO A 79 3.31 4.58 -11.79
CA PRO A 79 4.22 3.70 -12.52
C PRO A 79 4.93 2.74 -11.56
N ASP A 80 5.40 1.61 -12.10
CA ASP A 80 6.22 0.66 -11.35
C ASP A 80 7.55 1.33 -10.98
N GLY A 81 7.64 1.77 -9.72
CA GLY A 81 8.75 2.56 -9.19
C GLY A 81 8.78 2.55 -7.66
N GLU A 82 9.73 3.28 -7.09
CA GLU A 82 9.88 3.35 -5.62
C GLU A 82 8.67 4.01 -4.96
N GLU A 83 8.05 5.00 -5.58
CA GLU A 83 6.85 5.67 -5.06
C GLU A 83 5.67 4.71 -4.94
N LEU A 84 5.46 3.83 -5.92
CA LEU A 84 4.43 2.78 -5.85
C LEU A 84 4.75 1.78 -4.72
N ALA A 85 6.01 1.35 -4.60
CA ALA A 85 6.44 0.47 -3.52
C ALA A 85 6.19 1.09 -2.13
N VAL A 86 6.56 2.37 -1.96
CA VAL A 86 6.32 3.13 -0.73
C VAL A 86 4.83 3.24 -0.44
N ALA A 87 4.01 3.59 -1.43
CA ALA A 87 2.57 3.75 -1.27
C ALA A 87 1.87 2.43 -0.88
N LEU A 88 2.23 1.32 -1.55
CA LEU A 88 1.71 -0.02 -1.24
C LEU A 88 2.09 -0.46 0.18
N LEU A 89 3.37 -0.36 0.54
CA LEU A 89 3.86 -0.76 1.86
C LEU A 89 3.32 0.13 2.98
N ALA A 90 3.10 1.41 2.72
CA ALA A 90 2.50 2.36 3.67
C ALA A 90 1.00 2.10 3.87
N ALA A 91 0.27 1.78 2.81
CA ALA A 91 -1.14 1.42 2.89
C ALA A 91 -1.35 0.24 3.84
N VAL A 92 -0.61 -0.85 3.60
CA VAL A 92 -0.72 -2.07 4.42
C VAL A 92 -0.04 -1.94 5.80
N ARG A 93 0.85 -0.95 5.98
CA ARG A 93 1.37 -0.55 7.30
C ARG A 93 0.26 0.07 8.15
N LEU A 94 -0.49 1.02 7.58
CA LEU A 94 -1.59 1.70 8.27
C LEU A 94 -2.85 0.81 8.39
N GLY A 95 -2.96 -0.23 7.55
CA GLY A 95 -4.13 -1.12 7.49
C GLY A 95 -5.25 -0.61 6.59
N VAL A 96 -4.95 0.37 5.75
CA VAL A 96 -5.85 0.79 4.66
C VAL A 96 -5.70 -0.17 3.49
N VAL A 97 -6.73 -0.24 2.67
CA VAL A 97 -6.81 -1.11 1.50
C VAL A 97 -6.21 -0.39 0.30
N ALA A 98 -5.08 -0.89 -0.20
CA ALA A 98 -4.55 -0.40 -1.47
C ALA A 98 -5.47 -0.84 -2.62
N VAL A 99 -5.83 0.06 -3.52
CA VAL A 99 -6.49 -0.27 -4.79
C VAL A 99 -5.45 -0.12 -5.87
N LEU A 100 -5.02 -1.24 -6.44
CA LEU A 100 -3.98 -1.28 -7.46
C LEU A 100 -4.61 -1.47 -8.84
N LEU A 101 -4.28 -0.54 -9.73
CA LEU A 101 -4.74 -0.58 -11.11
C LEU A 101 -3.84 -1.47 -11.97
N PRO A 102 -4.37 -2.07 -13.06
CA PRO A 102 -3.55 -2.76 -14.03
C PRO A 102 -2.64 -1.74 -14.74
N PRO A 103 -1.42 -2.13 -15.13
CA PRO A 103 -0.55 -1.25 -15.88
C PRO A 103 -1.21 -0.89 -17.23
N GLY A 104 -1.16 0.39 -17.62
CA GLY A 104 -1.80 0.89 -18.83
C GLY A 104 -2.52 2.21 -18.57
N SER A 105 -3.51 2.54 -19.41
CA SER A 105 -4.40 3.69 -19.23
C SER A 105 -5.78 3.17 -18.76
N PRO A 106 -5.92 2.74 -17.49
CA PRO A 106 -7.17 2.26 -16.95
C PRO A 106 -8.23 3.37 -16.96
N ASP A 107 -9.50 2.99 -17.02
CA ASP A 107 -10.62 3.92 -16.81
C ASP A 107 -10.62 4.34 -15.33
N LEU A 108 -9.92 5.44 -15.04
CA LEU A 108 -9.68 5.93 -13.70
C LEU A 108 -10.99 6.39 -13.02
N ALA A 109 -11.93 6.96 -13.78
CA ALA A 109 -13.24 7.35 -13.25
C ALA A 109 -14.01 6.12 -12.77
N ALA A 110 -14.10 5.07 -13.61
CA ALA A 110 -14.74 3.81 -13.23
C ALA A 110 -14.05 3.14 -12.03
N ALA A 111 -12.72 3.22 -11.93
CA ALA A 111 -11.99 2.69 -10.78
C ALA A 111 -12.29 3.48 -9.50
N VAL A 112 -12.37 4.81 -9.58
CA VAL A 112 -12.76 5.68 -8.46
C VAL A 112 -14.18 5.35 -8.01
N ASP A 113 -15.15 5.26 -8.92
CA ASP A 113 -16.55 5.00 -8.56
C ASP A 113 -16.76 3.59 -7.99
N SER A 114 -16.10 2.58 -8.57
CA SER A 114 -16.28 1.19 -8.11
C SER A 114 -15.54 0.87 -6.81
N THR A 115 -14.60 1.70 -6.36
CA THR A 115 -13.80 1.45 -5.14
C THR A 115 -13.92 2.55 -4.08
N GLU A 116 -14.54 3.68 -4.43
CA GLU A 116 -14.80 4.85 -3.61
C GLU A 116 -13.57 5.25 -2.76
N PRO A 117 -12.39 5.51 -3.33
CA PRO A 117 -11.18 5.74 -2.54
C PRO A 117 -11.28 7.02 -1.69
N GLY A 118 -10.76 6.96 -0.46
CA GLY A 118 -10.60 8.15 0.37
C GLY A 118 -9.47 9.05 -0.13
N VAL A 119 -8.42 8.45 -0.72
CA VAL A 119 -7.29 9.15 -1.34
C VAL A 119 -6.94 8.52 -2.68
N VAL A 120 -6.64 9.36 -3.67
CA VAL A 120 -6.02 8.94 -4.94
C VAL A 120 -4.57 9.39 -4.96
N VAL A 121 -3.66 8.52 -5.38
CA VAL A 121 -2.25 8.82 -5.60
C VAL A 121 -1.92 8.55 -7.06
N THR A 122 -1.50 9.56 -7.80
CA THR A 122 -1.26 9.45 -9.25
C THR A 122 0.08 10.05 -9.68
N ALA A 123 0.54 9.72 -10.88
CA ALA A 123 1.66 10.38 -11.55
C ALA A 123 1.23 11.43 -12.60
N ASP A 124 -0.07 11.60 -12.86
CA ASP A 124 -0.59 12.50 -13.89
C ASP A 124 -1.73 13.40 -13.36
N ASP A 125 -1.39 14.67 -13.05
CA ASP A 125 -2.31 15.70 -12.53
C ASP A 125 -3.47 15.98 -13.49
N VAL A 126 -3.24 15.91 -14.81
CA VAL A 126 -4.25 16.22 -15.81
C VAL A 126 -5.21 15.04 -15.96
N ALA A 127 -4.68 13.83 -16.07
CA ALA A 127 -5.49 12.62 -16.21
C ALA A 127 -6.41 12.41 -15.00
N VAL A 128 -5.90 12.58 -13.77
CA VAL A 128 -6.74 12.48 -12.57
C VAL A 128 -7.78 13.60 -12.52
N GLY A 129 -7.44 14.82 -12.92
CA GLY A 129 -8.39 15.93 -12.94
C GLY A 129 -9.56 15.71 -13.90
N LEU A 130 -9.29 15.15 -15.08
CA LEU A 130 -10.33 14.76 -16.04
C LEU A 130 -11.18 13.61 -15.51
N ALA A 131 -10.55 12.57 -14.97
CA ALA A 131 -11.27 11.41 -14.42
C ALA A 131 -12.21 11.80 -13.27
N LEU A 132 -11.76 12.66 -12.36
CA LEU A 132 -12.58 13.13 -11.23
C LEU A 132 -13.69 14.11 -11.63
N ALA A 133 -13.60 14.73 -12.81
CA ALA A 133 -14.71 15.53 -13.34
C ALA A 133 -15.86 14.65 -13.87
N ASP A 134 -15.55 13.41 -14.26
CA ASP A 134 -16.51 12.43 -14.78
C ASP A 134 -16.98 11.41 -13.72
N ALA A 135 -16.25 11.25 -12.61
CA ALA A 135 -16.58 10.33 -11.52
C ALA A 135 -17.75 10.84 -10.64
N GLU A 136 -18.54 9.91 -10.12
CA GLU A 136 -19.59 10.19 -9.13
C GLU A 136 -19.02 10.34 -7.72
N HIS A 137 -17.97 9.57 -7.39
CA HIS A 137 -17.31 9.62 -6.08
C HIS A 137 -16.19 10.66 -6.05
N GLU A 138 -16.19 11.51 -5.02
CA GLU A 138 -15.15 12.53 -4.78
C GLU A 138 -14.20 12.08 -3.64
N PRO A 139 -12.92 11.77 -3.95
CA PRO A 139 -11.93 11.46 -2.92
C PRO A 139 -11.65 12.66 -2.01
N GLY A 140 -11.36 12.40 -0.73
CA GLY A 140 -11.04 13.45 0.23
C GLY A 140 -9.69 14.15 -0.02
N ALA A 141 -8.77 13.49 -0.74
CA ALA A 141 -7.55 14.11 -1.23
C ALA A 141 -6.98 13.40 -2.47
N VAL A 142 -6.22 14.16 -3.26
CA VAL A 142 -5.43 13.67 -4.39
C VAL A 142 -3.97 14.02 -4.16
N VAL A 143 -3.07 13.05 -4.31
CA VAL A 143 -1.62 13.22 -4.25
C VAL A 143 -1.03 12.97 -5.62
N VAL A 144 -0.16 13.85 -6.11
CA VAL A 144 0.47 13.69 -7.43
C VAL A 144 2.00 13.64 -7.37
N LEU A 145 2.62 12.78 -8.17
CA LEU A 145 4.06 12.81 -8.37
C LEU A 145 4.46 14.03 -9.20
N GLY A 146 5.35 14.87 -8.66
CA GLY A 146 5.76 16.11 -9.30
C GLY A 146 4.93 17.32 -8.84
N GLN A 147 4.80 18.31 -9.72
CA GLN A 147 4.07 19.54 -9.42
C GLN A 147 2.60 19.39 -9.80
N SER A 148 1.70 19.97 -9.00
CA SER A 148 0.29 20.12 -9.37
C SER A 148 0.03 21.57 -9.78
N ALA A 149 -0.78 21.76 -10.82
CA ALA A 149 -1.37 23.04 -11.18
C ALA A 149 -2.85 23.13 -10.75
N GLY A 150 -3.41 22.03 -10.23
CA GLY A 150 -4.80 21.90 -9.84
C GLY A 150 -5.00 21.75 -8.33
N VAL A 151 -5.90 20.83 -7.96
CA VAL A 151 -6.32 20.58 -6.57
C VAL A 151 -5.48 19.51 -5.86
N ALA A 152 -4.58 18.83 -6.57
CA ALA A 152 -3.76 17.78 -6.00
C ALA A 152 -2.61 18.34 -5.15
N VAL A 153 -2.22 17.60 -4.12
CA VAL A 153 -1.07 17.93 -3.28
C VAL A 153 0.18 17.22 -3.82
N PRO A 154 1.28 17.94 -4.10
CA PRO A 154 2.53 17.32 -4.54
C PRO A 154 3.07 16.27 -3.55
N TRP A 155 3.53 15.12 -4.07
CA TRP A 155 4.11 14.03 -3.29
C TRP A 155 5.21 14.49 -2.33
N ASP A 156 6.14 15.32 -2.81
CA ASP A 156 7.23 15.84 -1.98
C ASP A 156 6.74 16.70 -0.81
N VAL A 157 5.62 17.39 -0.97
CA VAL A 157 5.02 18.21 0.08
C VAL A 157 4.44 17.31 1.16
N VAL A 158 3.65 16.31 0.78
CA VAL A 158 3.07 15.37 1.76
C VAL A 158 4.16 14.54 2.44
N MET A 159 5.19 14.10 1.72
CA MET A 159 6.29 13.34 2.31
C MET A 159 7.09 14.15 3.35
N ARG A 160 7.28 15.45 3.14
CA ARG A 160 7.88 16.33 4.16
C ARG A 160 7.00 16.43 5.41
N ALA A 161 5.69 16.56 5.23
CA ALA A 161 4.75 16.59 6.35
C ALA A 161 4.73 15.25 7.11
N GLY A 162 4.66 14.13 6.40
CA GLY A 162 4.61 12.78 6.98
C GLY A 162 5.82 12.41 7.82
N ARG A 163 7.01 12.96 7.53
CA ARG A 163 8.22 12.76 8.35
C ARG A 163 8.10 13.32 9.76
N THR A 164 7.17 14.24 10.01
CA THR A 164 6.98 14.85 11.34
C THR A 164 6.19 13.95 12.30
N ASP A 165 5.36 13.06 11.76
CA ASP A 165 4.54 12.11 12.53
C ASP A 165 4.36 10.82 11.71
N PRO A 166 5.43 10.01 11.56
CA PRO A 166 5.37 8.74 10.82
C PRO A 166 4.49 7.73 11.57
N ALA A 167 3.69 6.96 10.84
CA ALA A 167 2.80 5.99 11.46
C ALA A 167 3.54 4.70 11.87
N GLY A 168 3.10 4.09 12.97
CA GLY A 168 3.46 2.73 13.36
C GLY A 168 2.73 1.67 12.52
N CYS A 169 3.05 0.39 12.74
CA CYS A 169 2.29 -0.72 12.18
C CYS A 169 0.94 -0.87 12.90
N ALA A 170 -0.15 -0.90 12.14
CA ALA A 170 -1.46 -1.23 12.68
C ALA A 170 -1.53 -2.71 13.10
N ASP A 171 -2.25 -2.97 14.20
CA ASP A 171 -2.52 -4.31 14.74
C ASP A 171 -3.75 -4.92 14.06
N LEU A 172 -3.53 -5.74 13.02
CA LEU A 172 -4.60 -6.17 12.09
C LEU A 172 -4.89 -7.67 12.18
N SER A 173 -6.15 -8.02 11.97
CA SER A 173 -6.54 -9.42 11.73
C SER A 173 -5.92 -9.93 10.42
N PRO A 174 -5.48 -11.19 10.33
CA PRO A 174 -5.09 -11.81 9.06
C PRO A 174 -6.21 -11.76 8.01
N ASP A 175 -7.48 -11.71 8.44
CA ASP A 175 -8.65 -11.68 7.57
C ASP A 175 -9.04 -10.26 7.13
N ALA A 176 -8.32 -9.22 7.57
CA ALA A 176 -8.59 -7.85 7.14
C ALA A 176 -8.20 -7.66 5.67
N PRO A 177 -9.02 -6.95 4.86
CA PRO A 177 -8.67 -6.63 3.48
C PRO A 177 -7.42 -5.74 3.46
N ALA A 178 -6.48 -6.04 2.57
CA ALA A 178 -5.23 -5.29 2.42
C ALA A 178 -5.06 -4.71 1.02
N LEU A 179 -5.57 -5.39 0.00
CA LEU A 179 -5.39 -5.00 -1.39
C LEU A 179 -6.59 -5.40 -2.24
N ILE A 180 -7.01 -4.50 -3.12
CA ILE A 180 -7.95 -4.72 -4.21
C ILE A 180 -7.15 -4.65 -5.50
N LEU A 181 -7.13 -5.75 -6.26
CA LEU A 181 -6.67 -5.77 -7.63
C LEU A 181 -7.86 -5.44 -8.53
N TRP A 182 -7.87 -4.22 -9.07
CA TRP A 182 -8.95 -3.76 -9.93
C TRP A 182 -8.76 -4.32 -11.35
N PRO A 183 -9.80 -4.89 -11.99
CA PRO A 183 -9.61 -5.72 -13.19
C PRO A 183 -9.47 -4.93 -14.51
N GLY A 184 -9.66 -3.62 -14.50
CA GLY A 184 -9.67 -2.82 -15.74
C GLY A 184 -11.06 -2.34 -16.17
N GLY A 185 -12.12 -2.68 -15.42
CA GLY A 185 -13.50 -2.27 -15.67
C GLY A 185 -14.37 -3.41 -16.21
N GLY A 186 -15.60 -3.08 -16.64
CA GLY A 186 -16.59 -4.05 -17.14
C GLY A 186 -17.19 -4.94 -16.05
N ASP A 187 -17.63 -6.14 -16.42
CA ASP A 187 -18.30 -7.10 -15.53
C ASP A 187 -17.33 -7.99 -14.72
N GLU A 188 -16.01 -7.80 -14.88
CA GLU A 188 -15.02 -8.60 -14.16
C GLU A 188 -14.98 -8.22 -12.67
N ARG A 189 -14.90 -9.23 -11.81
CA ARG A 189 -14.89 -9.01 -10.36
C ARG A 189 -13.49 -8.69 -9.87
N ALA A 190 -13.36 -7.59 -9.12
CA ALA A 190 -12.14 -7.26 -8.42
C ALA A 190 -11.72 -8.40 -7.47
N THR A 191 -10.40 -8.63 -7.39
CA THR A 191 -9.83 -9.62 -6.47
C THR A 191 -9.40 -8.92 -5.19
N VAL A 192 -9.90 -9.40 -4.05
CA VAL A 192 -9.49 -8.91 -2.72
C VAL A 192 -8.44 -9.84 -2.13
N ARG A 193 -7.37 -9.25 -1.59
CA ARG A 193 -6.31 -9.94 -0.85
C ARG A 193 -6.38 -9.58 0.63
N LEU A 194 -6.24 -10.59 1.47
CA LEU A 194 -6.26 -10.45 2.91
C LEU A 194 -4.86 -10.16 3.46
N THR A 195 -4.81 -9.56 4.63
CA THR A 195 -3.57 -9.15 5.29
C THR A 195 -2.65 -10.33 5.58
N GLY A 196 -3.21 -11.48 6.01
CA GLY A 196 -2.45 -12.69 6.28
C GLY A 196 -1.75 -13.26 5.04
N ASP A 197 -2.47 -13.33 3.92
CA ASP A 197 -1.92 -13.80 2.64
C ASP A 197 -0.80 -12.89 2.14
N LEU A 198 -1.03 -11.58 2.19
CA LEU A 198 -0.03 -10.61 1.75
C LEU A 198 1.19 -10.63 2.68
N ALA A 199 1.00 -10.76 3.98
CA ALA A 199 2.09 -10.89 4.95
C ALA A 199 2.95 -12.13 4.70
N ALA A 200 2.34 -13.27 4.37
CA ALA A 200 3.07 -14.48 3.98
C ALA A 200 3.89 -14.27 2.71
N ARG A 201 3.33 -13.60 1.69
CA ARG A 201 4.05 -13.28 0.44
C ARG A 201 5.22 -12.35 0.68
N LEU A 202 5.03 -11.28 1.46
CA LEU A 202 6.08 -10.33 1.79
C LEU A 202 7.18 -10.98 2.65
N ALA A 203 6.83 -11.80 3.63
CA ALA A 203 7.80 -12.56 4.42
C ALA A 203 8.66 -13.51 3.56
N ALA A 204 8.09 -14.03 2.47
CA ALA A 204 8.77 -14.97 1.58
C ALA A 204 9.76 -14.32 0.59
N LEU A 205 9.75 -12.98 0.45
CA LEU A 205 10.70 -12.28 -0.43
C LEU A 205 12.16 -12.43 0.02
N GLY A 206 12.38 -12.79 1.28
CA GLY A 206 13.72 -12.97 1.84
C GLY A 206 14.49 -11.65 2.00
N PRO A 207 15.79 -11.72 2.34
CA PRO A 207 16.55 -10.54 2.72
C PRO A 207 16.97 -9.65 1.53
N ALA A 208 17.11 -10.23 0.34
CA ALA A 208 17.49 -9.53 -0.88
C ALA A 208 16.38 -9.72 -1.92
N TYR A 209 15.49 -8.73 -2.01
CA TYR A 209 14.45 -8.64 -3.02
C TYR A 209 14.67 -7.39 -3.86
N ASP A 210 14.19 -7.41 -5.11
CA ASP A 210 14.18 -6.24 -5.97
C ASP A 210 12.76 -5.65 -6.08
N LEU A 211 12.63 -4.52 -6.77
CA LEU A 211 11.35 -3.87 -7.01
C LEU A 211 10.35 -4.80 -7.71
N GLY A 212 10.82 -5.63 -8.65
CA GLY A 212 9.96 -6.56 -9.40
C GLY A 212 9.38 -7.65 -8.50
N ALA A 213 10.20 -8.22 -7.62
CA ALA A 213 9.78 -9.22 -6.64
C ALA A 213 8.77 -8.62 -5.65
N LEU A 214 9.02 -7.39 -5.16
CA LEU A 214 8.10 -6.68 -4.29
C LEU A 214 6.73 -6.45 -4.97
N LEU A 215 6.72 -5.83 -6.15
CA LEU A 215 5.47 -5.58 -6.88
C LEU A 215 4.77 -6.88 -7.29
N GLY A 216 5.55 -7.92 -7.59
CA GLY A 216 5.06 -9.27 -7.82
C GLY A 216 4.31 -9.85 -6.62
N ALA A 217 4.74 -9.60 -5.39
CA ALA A 217 4.04 -10.04 -4.19
C ALA A 217 2.64 -9.41 -4.04
N PHE A 218 2.45 -8.18 -4.54
CA PHE A 218 1.15 -7.51 -4.57
C PHE A 218 0.29 -7.95 -5.77
N ARG A 219 0.88 -8.09 -6.97
CA ARG A 219 0.13 -8.36 -8.21
C ARG A 219 -0.19 -9.84 -8.46
N SER A 220 0.57 -10.77 -7.88
CA SER A 220 0.43 -12.19 -8.21
C SER A 220 -0.88 -12.81 -7.70
N ALA A 221 -1.47 -13.65 -8.55
CA ALA A 221 -2.69 -14.43 -8.30
C ALA A 221 -2.55 -15.40 -7.10
#